data_AF-A0A2V6A446-F1
#
_entry.id   AF-A0A2V6A446-F1
#
_cell.length_a   1.000
_cell.length_b   1.000
_cell.length_c   1.000
_cell.angle_alpha   90.00
_cell.angle_beta   90.00
_cell.angle_gamma   90.00
#
_symmetry.space_group_name_H-M   'P 1'
#
loop_
_entity.id
_entity.type
_entity.pdbx_description
1 polymer ?
#
loop_
_entity_poly.entity_id
_entity_poly.type
_entity_poly.pdbx_seq_one_letter_code
_entity_poly.pdbx_strand_id
1 'polypeptide(L)' 'MFITRAIELGVDVKVIALWQGHKDGGKLILDTYSHVNPVHSKRMAALMTTEQPDNVVPMKGATA' A
#
# COMPACT_ATOMS: atom_id res chain seq x y z
N MET A 1 -13.98 -9.85 5.69
CA MET A 1 -14.09 -8.53 6.33
C MET A 1 -13.51 -7.46 5.38
N PHE A 2 -14.22 -6.35 5.17
CA PHE A 2 -13.83 -5.31 4.20
C PHE A 2 -12.47 -4.69 4.51
N ILE A 3 -12.29 -4.22 5.76
CA ILE A 3 -11.07 -3.51 6.20
C ILE A 3 -9.84 -4.41 6.07
N THR A 4 -9.90 -5.64 6.57
CA THR A 4 -8.79 -6.62 6.47
C THR A 4 -8.35 -6.84 5.03
N ARG A 5 -9.30 -7.08 4.11
CA ARG A 5 -9.00 -7.30 2.69
C ARG A 5 -8.42 -6.06 2.03
N ALA A 6 -8.92 -4.87 2.37
CA ALA A 6 -8.41 -3.62 1.82
C ALA A 6 -6.95 -3.38 2.25
N ILE A 7 -6.61 -3.65 3.52
CA ILE A 7 -5.22 -3.57 4.00
C ILE A 7 -4.37 -4.64 3.29
N GLU A 8 -4.83 -5.89 3.19
CA GLU A 8 -4.10 -6.97 2.48
C GLU A 8 -3.84 -6.67 1.00
N LEU A 9 -4.73 -5.91 0.34
CA LEU A 9 -4.56 -5.44 -1.03
C LEU A 9 -3.62 -4.22 -1.13
N GLY A 10 -3.20 -3.64 -0.01
CA GLY A 10 -2.28 -2.49 0.03
C GLY A 10 -2.98 -1.14 -0.07
N VAL A 11 -4.28 -1.07 0.21
CA VAL A 11 -5.00 0.22 0.26
C VAL A 11 -4.59 0.98 1.52
N ASP A 12 -4.31 2.26 1.36
CA ASP A 12 -3.93 3.15 2.45
C ASP A 12 -5.03 3.23 3.53
N VAL A 13 -4.62 3.16 4.80
CA VAL A 13 -5.55 3.11 5.94
C VAL A 13 -6.42 4.37 6.04
N LYS A 14 -5.91 5.54 5.64
CA LYS A 14 -6.67 6.79 5.59
C LYS A 14 -7.75 6.75 4.52
N VAL A 15 -7.48 6.11 3.39
CA VAL A 15 -8.47 5.89 2.33
C VAL A 15 -9.59 4.96 2.80
N ILE A 16 -9.22 3.87 3.47
CA ILE A 16 -10.19 2.93 4.06
C ILE A 16 -11.04 3.64 5.12
N ALA A 17 -10.42 4.47 5.97
CA ALA A 17 -11.10 5.26 6.98
C ALA A 17 -12.13 6.22 6.35
N LEU A 18 -11.77 6.88 5.25
CA LEU A 18 -12.69 7.75 4.51
C LEU A 18 -13.91 6.98 3.98
N TRP A 19 -13.71 5.81 3.37
CA TRP A 19 -14.81 4.97 2.87
C TRP A 19 -15.75 4.49 3.97
N GLN A 20 -15.20 4.18 5.14
CA GLN A 20 -15.95 3.74 6.31
C GLN A 20 -16.59 4.90 7.09
N GLY A 21 -16.33 6.16 6.70
CA GLY A 21 -16.84 7.35 7.40
C GLY A 21 -16.18 7.60 8.76
N HIS A 22 -14.98 7.06 8.98
CA HIS A 22 -14.23 7.25 10.21
C HIS A 22 -13.72 8.69 10.34
N LYS A 23 -14.13 9.38 11.41
CA LYS A 23 -13.68 10.74 11.72
C LYS A 23 -12.30 10.79 12.39
N ASP A 24 -11.82 9.64 12.87
CA ASP A 24 -10.53 9.50 13.56
C ASP A 24 -9.34 9.33 12.61
N GLY A 25 -9.59 9.45 11.30
CA GLY A 25 -8.55 9.34 10.27
C GLY A 25 -7.93 7.94 10.13
N GLY A 26 -8.58 6.91 10.70
CA GLY A 26 -8.08 5.53 10.64
C GLY A 26 -7.35 5.06 11.89
N LYS A 27 -7.34 5.85 12.97
CA LYS A 27 -6.74 5.46 14.25
C LYS A 27 -7.30 4.12 14.76
N LEU A 28 -8.63 3.98 14.80
CA LEU A 28 -9.28 2.75 15.23
C LEU A 28 -8.90 1.57 14.33
N ILE A 29 -8.71 1.79 13.03
CA ILE A 29 -8.29 0.74 12.09
C ILE A 29 -6.86 0.30 12.41
N LEU A 30 -5.94 1.24 12.63
CA LEU A 30 -4.56 0.92 12.99
C LEU A 30 -4.47 0.21 14.34
N ASP A 31 -5.24 0.63 15.35
CA ASP A 31 -5.27 -0.03 16.65
C ASP A 31 -5.80 -1.47 16.52
N THR A 32 -6.93 -1.63 15.81
CA THR A 32 -7.64 -2.90 15.64
C THR A 32 -6.87 -3.89 14.77
N TYR A 33 -6.15 -3.41 13.76
CA TYR A 33 -5.47 -4.24 12.77
C TYR A 33 -3.94 -4.05 12.82
N SER A 34 -3.38 -3.56 13.92
CA SER A 34 -1.93 -3.36 14.12
C SER A 34 -1.07 -4.60 13.81
N HIS A 35 -1.69 -5.78 13.89
CA HIS A 35 -1.09 -7.09 13.66
C HIS A 35 -1.19 -7.56 12.19
N VAL A 36 -1.56 -6.70 11.23
CA VAL A 36 -1.69 -7.14 9.83
C VAL A 36 -0.38 -7.73 9.32
N ASN A 37 -0.56 -8.91 8.75
CA ASN A 37 0.36 -9.85 8.11
C ASN A 37 1.76 -9.30 7.70
N PRO A 38 2.86 -10.01 8.05
CA PRO A 38 4.22 -9.76 7.55
C PRO A 38 4.33 -9.58 6.03
N VAL A 39 3.45 -10.21 5.25
CA VAL A 39 3.38 -10.06 3.79
C VAL A 39 3.03 -8.63 3.37
N HIS A 40 2.12 -7.97 4.08
CA HIS A 40 1.75 -6.58 3.81
C HIS A 40 2.92 -5.64 4.11
N SER A 41 3.59 -5.81 5.25
CA SER A 41 4.79 -5.04 5.62
C SER A 41 5.90 -5.17 4.58
N LYS A 42 6.20 -6.40 4.11
CA LYS A 42 7.20 -6.63 3.06
C LYS A 42 6.84 -5.93 1.74
N ARG A 43 5.56 -5.93 1.35
CA ARG A 43 5.11 -5.24 0.14
C ARG A 43 5.29 -3.73 0.25
N MET A 44 4.93 -3.13 1.39
CA MET A 44 5.12 -1.70 1.62
C MET A 44 6.61 -1.32 1.64
N ALA A 45 7.47 -2.15 2.22
CA ALA A 45 8.92 -1.92 2.21
C ALA A 45 9.50 -1.91 0.78
N ALA A 46 9.00 -2.76 -0.13
CA ALA A 46 9.44 -2.77 -1.52
C ALA A 46 9.12 -1.48 -2.30
N LEU A 47 8.10 -0.71 -1.87
CA LEU A 47 7.79 0.59 -2.46
C LEU A 47 8.78 1.69 -2.07
N MET A 48 9.54 1.47 -0.99
CA MET A 48 10.54 2.43 -0.51
C MET A 48 11.90 2.28 -1.23
N THR A 49 12.08 1.26 -2.05
CA THR A 49 13.29 1.07 -2.84
C THR A 49 13.24 1.98 -4.07
N THR A 50 14.04 3.06 -4.05
CA THR A 50 14.18 4.02 -5.16
C THR A 50 15.32 3.67 -6.11
N GLU A 51 16.10 2.63 -5.80
CA GLU A 51 17.23 2.22 -6.64
C GLU A 51 16.71 1.60 -7.94
N GLN A 52 16.99 2.25 -9.06
CA GLN A 52 16.82 1.65 -10.37
C GLN A 52 17.82 0.50 -10.48
N PRO A 53 17.40 -0.75 -10.78
CA PRO A 53 18.37 -1.81 -11.03
C PRO A 53 19.22 -1.44 -12.25
N ASP A 54 20.54 -1.64 -12.16
CA ASP A 54 21.51 -1.27 -13.22
C ASP A 54 21.20 -1.91 -14.59
N ASN A 55 20.34 -2.93 -14.62
CA ASN A 55 19.99 -3.73 -15.79
C ASN A 55 18.65 -3.35 -16.45
N VAL A 56 18.28 -2.07 -16.45
CA VAL A 56 17.09 -1.59 -17.19
C VAL A 56 17.54 -0.97 -18.52
N VAL A 57 17.21 -1.62 -19.65
CA VAL A 57 17.38 -1.02 -20.99
C VAL A 57 16.08 -0.27 -21.34
N PRO A 58 16.09 1.07 -21.38
CA PRO A 58 14.90 1.83 -21.75
C PRO A 58 14.57 1.62 -23.24
N MET A 59 13.35 1.18 -23.53
CA MET A 59 12.87 1.12 -24.91
C MET A 59 12.67 2.54 -25.43
N LYS A 60 13.51 2.97 -26.37
CA LYS A 60 13.32 4.22 -27.11
C LYS A 60 12.06 4.05 -27.97
N GLY A 61 11.00 4.78 -27.62
CA GLY A 61 9.75 4.77 -28.36
C GLY A 61 9.98 4.99 -29.85
N ALA A 62 9.34 4.15 -30.67
CA ALA A 62 9.27 4.31 -32.11
C ALA A 62 8.70 5.69 -32.43
N THR A 63 9.53 6.55 -33.02
CA THR A 63 9.07 7.78 -33.66
C THR A 63 8.15 7.39 -34.82
N ALA A 64 6.88 7.78 -34.72
CA ALA A 64 5.93 7.71 -35.83
C ALA A 64 6.33 8.68 -36.96
#